data_AF-A0A0C1FPF4-F1
#
_entry.id   AF-A0A0C1FPF4-F1
#
_cell.length_a   1.000
_cell.length_b   1.000
_cell.length_c   1.000
_cell.angle_alpha   90.00
_cell.angle_beta   90.00
_cell.angle_gamma   90.00
#
_symmetry.space_group_name_H-M   'P 1'
#
loop_
_entity.id
_entity.type
_entity.pdbx_description
1 polymer ?
#
loop_
_entity_poly.entity_id
_entity_poly.type
_entity_poly.pdbx_seq_one_letter_code
_entity_poly.pdbx_strand_id
1 'polypeptide(L)'
;MKRVFILLFLCAFGARAQDGLKFDKLLIDCEDKWIALSLDDGASYAFGYVYLDNSAGLTFNLKGSFTIENGIYLPKHTPEVKNRIEPSERKVAVIPSKRLSELQVEKTPVQFDYIGKNNKQDRYLKLAMICKKWRRFKQAERYNALAVSTYTYFSFDGTNFISETIPKPQEASRIKVLNGNYTDSYQQEIFRLAKADKMRAAQLTYIEAIRICGDESAKADMAYNIAYQYYIKADMKNFDIWCNEVKRWIVKDNGYADKLDKMRTMLSK
;
A
#
# COMPACT_ATOMS: atom_id res chain seq x y z
N MET A 1 36.05 -26.48 44.34
CA MET A 1 36.30 -25.18 43.66
C MET A 1 36.65 -25.28 42.16
N LYS A 2 36.93 -26.46 41.57
CA LYS A 2 37.24 -26.59 40.12
C LYS A 2 36.03 -26.66 39.17
N ARG A 3 34.80 -26.87 39.67
CA ARG A 3 33.59 -27.01 38.83
C ARG A 3 32.79 -25.71 38.62
N VAL A 4 33.09 -24.65 39.37
CA VAL A 4 32.41 -23.34 39.25
C VAL A 4 32.94 -22.52 38.07
N PHE A 5 34.22 -22.70 37.71
CA PHE A 5 34.85 -21.99 36.59
C PHE A 5 34.34 -22.43 35.20
N ILE A 6 33.82 -23.64 35.07
CA ILE A 6 33.31 -24.16 33.78
C ILE A 6 31.92 -23.55 33.45
N LEU A 7 31.13 -23.17 34.45
CA LEU A 7 29.84 -22.51 34.22
C LEU A 7 29.99 -21.06 33.70
N LEU A 8 31.04 -20.34 34.14
CA LEU A 8 31.29 -18.96 33.72
C LEU A 8 31.78 -18.85 32.27
N PHE A 9 32.43 -19.89 31.73
CA PHE A 9 32.92 -19.89 30.35
C PHE A 9 31.82 -20.12 29.31
N LEU A 10 30.70 -20.74 29.69
CA LEU A 10 29.53 -20.95 28.81
C LEU A 10 28.65 -19.69 28.68
N CYS A 11 28.74 -18.73 29.61
CA CYS A 11 28.01 -17.46 29.53
C CYS A 11 28.64 -16.45 28.57
N ALA A 12 29.93 -16.57 28.25
CA ALA A 12 30.63 -15.60 27.41
C ALA A 12 30.39 -15.81 25.89
N PHE A 13 30.05 -17.02 25.47
CA PHE A 13 29.82 -17.32 24.04
C PHE A 13 28.41 -17.02 23.53
N GLY A 14 27.48 -16.62 24.41
CA GLY A 14 26.10 -16.23 24.05
C GLY A 14 25.89 -14.73 23.79
N ALA A 15 26.89 -13.89 24.03
CA ALA A 15 26.75 -12.42 23.99
C ALA A 15 26.98 -11.80 22.59
N ARG A 16 26.70 -12.52 21.51
CA ARG A 16 26.45 -11.91 20.18
C ARG A 16 24.94 -11.81 19.96
N ALA A 17 24.27 -11.02 20.80
CA ALA A 17 22.85 -10.71 20.69
C ALA A 17 22.66 -9.22 21.00
N GLN A 18 23.05 -8.35 20.07
CA GLN A 18 22.89 -6.90 20.31
C GLN A 18 22.66 -6.05 19.06
N ASP A 19 22.40 -6.66 17.91
CA ASP A 19 21.79 -5.94 16.77
C ASP A 19 20.30 -5.67 17.03
N GLY A 20 19.63 -6.48 17.86
CA GLY A 20 18.22 -6.32 18.23
C GLY A 20 17.25 -6.71 17.12
N LEU A 21 17.75 -7.33 16.03
CA LEU A 21 16.95 -7.84 14.93
C LEU A 21 16.73 -9.34 15.06
N LYS A 22 15.48 -9.78 14.92
CA LYS A 22 15.12 -11.20 14.89
C LYS A 22 14.40 -11.52 13.59
N PHE A 23 15.09 -12.21 12.67
CA PHE A 23 14.55 -12.60 11.37
C PHE A 23 13.68 -13.86 11.50
N ASP A 24 12.53 -13.74 12.16
CA ASP A 24 11.60 -14.85 12.41
C ASP A 24 10.18 -14.64 11.85
N LYS A 25 9.90 -13.45 11.30
CA LYS A 25 8.58 -13.10 10.74
C LYS A 25 8.52 -13.33 9.24
N LEU A 26 7.33 -13.61 8.73
CA LEU A 26 7.03 -13.53 7.30
C LEU A 26 6.46 -12.14 6.98
N LEU A 27 6.61 -11.70 5.73
CA LEU A 27 6.09 -10.40 5.29
C LEU A 27 4.58 -10.24 5.54
N ILE A 28 3.80 -11.30 5.33
CA ILE A 28 2.34 -11.30 5.60
C ILE A 28 1.97 -11.04 7.07
N ASP A 29 2.88 -11.27 8.01
CA ASP A 29 2.66 -11.01 9.45
C ASP A 29 3.08 -9.59 9.86
N CYS A 30 3.62 -8.83 8.92
CA CYS A 30 4.27 -7.54 9.18
C CYS A 30 3.43 -6.34 8.80
N GLU A 31 2.12 -6.50 8.54
CA GLU A 31 1.24 -5.34 8.37
C GLU A 31 1.38 -4.35 9.54
N ASP A 32 1.48 -3.07 9.18
CA ASP A 32 1.66 -1.90 10.04
C ASP A 32 2.96 -1.94 10.85
N LYS A 33 4.05 -2.40 10.22
CA LYS A 33 5.36 -2.49 10.85
C LYS A 33 6.48 -2.01 9.94
N TRP A 34 7.46 -1.38 10.56
CA TRP A 34 8.80 -1.22 10.00
C TRP A 34 9.54 -2.56 10.06
N ILE A 35 10.07 -2.98 8.93
CA ILE A 35 10.84 -4.22 8.81
C ILE A 35 12.23 -3.98 8.26
N ALA A 36 13.13 -4.89 8.59
CA ALA A 36 14.45 -5.03 8.00
C ALA A 36 14.52 -6.34 7.20
N LEU A 37 15.18 -6.25 6.04
CA LEU A 37 15.50 -7.35 5.13
C LEU A 37 17.02 -7.45 5.06
N SER A 38 17.58 -8.61 5.40
CA SER A 38 19.03 -8.85 5.21
C SER A 38 19.39 -8.75 3.73
N LEU A 39 20.45 -8.02 3.42
CA LEU A 39 21.06 -8.03 2.10
C LEU A 39 22.12 -9.14 2.02
N ASP A 40 22.55 -9.46 0.80
CA ASP A 40 23.47 -10.57 0.52
C ASP A 40 24.89 -10.32 1.08
N ASP A 41 25.22 -9.07 1.40
CA ASP A 41 26.48 -8.68 2.03
C ASP A 41 26.58 -9.09 3.51
N GLY A 42 25.47 -9.50 4.13
CA GLY A 42 25.39 -9.90 5.54
C GLY A 42 25.66 -8.78 6.56
N ALA A 43 25.91 -7.54 6.09
CA ALA A 43 26.28 -6.39 6.91
C ALA A 43 25.28 -5.23 6.82
N SER A 44 24.50 -5.20 5.73
CA SER A 44 23.51 -4.18 5.45
C SER A 44 22.10 -4.75 5.41
N TYR A 45 21.13 -3.88 5.71
CA TYR A 45 19.72 -4.24 5.76
C TYR A 45 18.92 -3.24 4.93
N ALA A 46 18.10 -3.71 3.98
CA ALA A 46 17.06 -2.86 3.42
C ALA A 46 15.94 -2.68 4.46
N PHE A 47 15.35 -1.48 4.54
CA PHE A 47 14.27 -1.21 5.47
C PHE A 47 13.13 -0.41 4.85
N GLY A 48 11.94 -0.63 5.39
CA GLY A 48 10.73 0.00 4.88
C GLY A 48 9.51 -0.36 5.72
N TYR A 49 8.38 0.24 5.37
CA TYR A 49 7.12 0.06 6.06
C TYR A 49 6.21 -0.88 5.28
N VAL A 50 5.62 -1.87 5.96
CA VAL A 50 4.64 -2.78 5.37
C VAL A 50 3.24 -2.32 5.75
N TYR A 51 2.39 -2.11 4.76
CA TYR A 51 1.00 -1.69 4.94
C TYR A 51 0.06 -2.43 3.98
N LEU A 52 -1.23 -2.45 4.31
CA LEU A 52 -2.25 -2.96 3.40
C LEU A 52 -2.86 -1.82 2.58
N ASP A 53 -2.76 -1.95 1.27
CA ASP A 53 -3.60 -1.24 0.33
C ASP A 53 -4.88 -2.07 0.09
N ASN A 54 -6.05 -1.60 0.56
CA ASN A 54 -7.32 -2.35 0.45
C ASN A 54 -7.74 -2.60 -1.01
N SER A 55 -7.25 -1.81 -1.96
CA SER A 55 -7.55 -1.96 -3.39
C SER A 55 -6.49 -2.77 -4.13
N ALA A 56 -5.22 -2.71 -3.71
CA ALA A 56 -4.10 -3.33 -4.40
C ALA A 56 -3.52 -4.56 -3.70
N GLY A 57 -3.34 -4.51 -2.38
CA GLY A 57 -2.83 -5.61 -1.55
C GLY A 57 -1.72 -5.18 -0.59
N LEU A 58 -1.10 -6.18 0.04
CA LEU A 58 0.01 -5.95 0.98
C LEU A 58 1.20 -5.35 0.24
N THR A 59 1.77 -4.29 0.80
CA THR A 59 2.76 -3.46 0.11
C THR A 59 3.92 -3.13 1.03
N PHE A 60 5.13 -3.22 0.50
CA PHE A 60 6.36 -2.79 1.14
C PHE A 60 6.78 -1.44 0.53
N ASN A 61 6.81 -0.38 1.34
CA ASN A 61 7.38 0.90 0.96
C ASN A 61 8.84 0.97 1.45
N LEU A 62 9.78 0.70 0.55
CA LEU A 62 11.22 0.78 0.81
C LEU A 62 11.62 2.24 1.05
N LYS A 63 12.34 2.50 2.15
CA LYS A 63 12.87 3.84 2.47
C LYS A 63 14.40 3.95 2.33
N GLY A 64 15.10 2.82 2.24
CA GLY A 64 16.54 2.80 2.10
C GLY A 64 17.16 1.53 2.69
N SER A 65 18.43 1.64 3.06
CA SER A 65 19.16 0.62 3.79
C SER A 65 19.78 1.17 5.07
N PHE A 66 20.28 0.30 5.95
CA PHE A 66 21.09 0.70 7.09
C PHE A 66 22.14 -0.36 7.43
N THR A 67 23.21 0.05 8.09
CA THR A 67 24.18 -0.83 8.75
C THR A 67 24.06 -0.68 10.27
N ILE A 68 24.67 -1.61 11.01
CA ILE A 68 24.71 -1.54 12.48
C ILE A 68 26.17 -1.42 12.92
N GLU A 69 26.52 -0.28 13.50
CA GLU A 69 27.85 0.00 14.02
C GLU A 69 27.76 0.31 15.51
N ASN A 70 28.51 -0.42 16.34
CA ASN A 70 28.46 -0.28 17.80
C ASN A 70 27.03 -0.35 18.38
N GLY A 71 26.14 -1.12 17.74
CA GLY A 71 24.75 -1.26 18.15
C GLY A 71 23.86 -0.05 17.81
N ILE A 72 24.30 0.86 16.94
CA ILE A 72 23.55 2.01 16.42
C ILE A 72 23.21 1.77 14.95
N TYR A 73 21.98 2.08 14.57
CA TYR A 73 21.50 1.90 13.20
C TYR A 73 21.87 3.15 12.40
N LEU A 74 22.63 2.96 11.32
CA LEU A 74 23.09 4.06 10.46
C LEU A 74 22.35 4.01 9.12
N PRO A 75 21.32 4.86 8.91
CA PRO A 75 20.51 4.81 7.70
C PRO A 75 21.21 5.42 6.49
N LYS A 76 20.92 4.84 5.33
CA LYS A 76 21.17 5.37 3.99
C LYS A 76 19.84 5.41 3.25
N HIS A 77 19.20 6.56 3.25
CA HIS A 77 17.94 6.76 2.53
C HIS A 77 18.13 6.67 1.02
N THR A 78 17.14 6.09 0.36
CA THR A 78 17.04 6.05 -1.10
C THR A 78 15.70 6.66 -1.51
N PRO A 79 15.51 7.01 -2.80
CA PRO A 79 14.17 7.26 -3.30
C PRO A 79 13.23 6.12 -2.91
N GLU A 80 12.03 6.49 -2.51
CA GLU A 80 11.07 5.51 -2.02
C GLU A 80 10.60 4.61 -3.15
N VAL A 81 10.60 3.31 -2.88
CA VAL A 81 10.13 2.32 -3.86
C VAL A 81 9.04 1.46 -3.22
N LYS A 82 7.83 1.57 -3.76
CA LYS A 82 6.72 0.70 -3.39
C LYS A 82 6.81 -0.61 -4.16
N ASN A 83 6.64 -1.72 -3.47
CA ASN A 83 6.57 -3.05 -4.06
C ASN A 83 5.36 -3.81 -3.49
N ARG A 84 4.54 -4.43 -4.36
CA ARG A 84 3.51 -5.37 -3.88
C ARG A 84 4.19 -6.62 -3.35
N ILE A 85 3.78 -7.03 -2.16
CA ILE A 85 4.32 -8.21 -1.50
C ILE A 85 3.67 -9.45 -2.09
N GLU A 86 4.50 -10.26 -2.74
CA GLU A 86 4.14 -11.58 -3.24
C GLU A 86 4.40 -12.67 -2.19
N PRO A 87 3.72 -13.85 -2.28
CA PRO A 87 4.02 -14.99 -1.44
C PRO A 87 5.50 -15.32 -1.39
N SER A 88 6.05 -15.38 -0.19
CA SER A 88 7.47 -15.65 0.03
C SER A 88 7.70 -16.26 1.40
N GLU A 89 8.63 -17.20 1.50
CA GLU A 89 9.08 -17.77 2.77
C GLU A 89 10.20 -16.95 3.42
N ARG A 90 10.66 -15.88 2.76
CA ARG A 90 11.74 -15.02 3.25
C ARG A 90 11.40 -14.50 4.64
N LYS A 91 12.33 -14.70 5.57
CA LYS A 91 12.23 -14.19 6.93
C LYS A 91 12.67 -12.73 6.99
N VAL A 92 11.94 -11.95 7.78
CA VAL A 92 12.17 -10.53 7.99
C VAL A 92 12.21 -10.25 9.48
N ALA A 93 12.89 -9.16 9.85
CA ALA A 93 12.93 -8.70 11.24
C ALA A 93 12.04 -7.48 11.40
N VAL A 94 11.23 -7.44 12.46
CA VAL A 94 10.53 -6.20 12.85
C VAL A 94 11.52 -5.29 13.55
N ILE A 95 11.60 -4.04 13.10
CA ILE A 95 12.51 -3.05 13.68
C ILE A 95 11.96 -2.61 15.03
N PRO A 96 12.73 -2.69 16.13
CA PRO A 96 12.27 -2.24 17.44
C PRO A 96 11.89 -0.76 17.41
N SER A 97 10.73 -0.39 17.97
CA SER A 97 10.22 0.99 17.90
C SER A 97 11.19 2.03 18.47
N LYS A 98 12.00 1.65 19.47
CA LYS A 98 13.04 2.51 20.06
C LYS A 98 14.19 2.86 19.12
N ARG A 99 14.37 2.12 18.02
CA ARG A 99 15.42 2.31 17.01
C ARG A 99 14.93 3.13 15.80
N LEU A 100 13.64 3.45 15.71
CA LEU A 100 13.09 4.17 14.55
C LEU A 100 13.61 5.60 14.44
N SER A 101 13.93 6.25 15.56
CA SER A 101 14.56 7.57 15.57
C SER A 101 15.97 7.54 14.98
N GLU A 102 16.73 6.44 15.16
CA GLU A 102 18.05 6.26 14.55
C GLU A 102 17.94 6.17 13.02
N LEU A 103 16.86 5.54 12.54
CA LEU A 103 16.53 5.46 11.11
C LEU A 103 15.84 6.71 10.56
N GLN A 104 15.64 7.74 11.38
CA GLN A 104 15.01 9.01 10.99
C GLN A 104 13.62 8.83 10.37
N VAL A 105 12.83 7.90 10.91
CA VAL A 105 11.46 7.64 10.43
C VAL A 105 10.43 7.79 11.54
N GLU A 106 9.23 8.21 11.15
CA GLU A 106 8.07 8.25 12.02
C GLU A 106 7.60 6.83 12.38
N LYS A 107 7.01 6.67 13.57
CA LYS A 107 6.45 5.40 14.02
C LYS A 107 5.38 4.87 13.06
N THR A 108 4.54 5.76 12.54
CA THR A 108 3.47 5.45 11.59
C THR A 108 3.48 6.51 10.50
N PRO A 109 3.90 6.18 9.27
CA PRO A 109 3.94 7.16 8.19
C PRO A 109 2.55 7.70 7.85
N VAL A 110 2.41 9.02 7.73
CA VAL A 110 1.15 9.70 7.35
C VAL A 110 0.71 9.40 5.91
N GLN A 111 1.66 8.98 5.06
CA GLN A 111 1.58 8.98 3.59
C GLN A 111 0.60 7.98 2.94
N PHE A 112 -0.22 7.28 3.72
CA PHE A 112 -1.13 6.25 3.21
C PHE A 112 -2.60 6.63 3.32
N ASP A 113 -2.92 7.93 3.23
CA ASP A 113 -4.29 8.37 3.03
C ASP A 113 -4.73 8.15 1.57
N TYR A 114 -5.57 7.14 1.32
CA TYR A 114 -6.05 6.83 -0.02
C TYR A 114 -7.50 6.37 -0.05
N ILE A 115 -8.07 6.34 -1.26
CA ILE A 115 -9.46 5.98 -1.54
C ILE A 115 -9.77 4.58 -0.99
N GLY A 116 -10.62 4.52 0.04
CA GLY A 116 -11.08 3.27 0.64
C GLY A 116 -10.20 2.69 1.74
N LYS A 117 -9.19 3.42 2.24
CA LYS A 117 -8.28 2.94 3.32
C LYS A 117 -9.01 2.52 4.61
N ASN A 118 -10.10 3.22 4.97
CA ASN A 118 -10.84 3.01 6.21
C ASN A 118 -11.98 2.00 6.06
N ASN A 119 -12.13 1.38 4.89
CA ASN A 119 -13.19 0.42 4.65
C ASN A 119 -12.82 -0.94 5.25
N LYS A 120 -13.45 -1.25 6.39
CA LYS A 120 -13.23 -2.48 7.14
C LYS A 120 -13.63 -3.74 6.38
N GLN A 121 -14.68 -3.70 5.58
CA GLN A 121 -15.18 -4.85 4.82
C GLN A 121 -14.31 -5.14 3.59
N ASP A 122 -13.98 -4.12 2.79
CA ASP A 122 -13.05 -4.28 1.66
C ASP A 122 -11.68 -4.73 2.16
N ARG A 123 -11.25 -4.23 3.33
CA ARG A 123 -10.07 -4.71 4.04
C ARG A 123 -10.15 -6.20 4.35
N TYR A 124 -11.25 -6.70 4.91
CA TYR A 124 -11.42 -8.13 5.18
C TYR A 124 -11.41 -8.98 3.92
N LEU A 125 -12.10 -8.54 2.85
CA LEU A 125 -12.07 -9.24 1.56
C LEU A 125 -10.64 -9.29 1.01
N LYS A 126 -9.91 -8.17 1.05
CA LYS A 126 -8.53 -8.13 0.57
C LYS A 126 -7.60 -9.01 1.42
N LEU A 127 -7.73 -8.98 2.74
CA LEU A 127 -6.99 -9.87 3.64
C LEU A 127 -7.30 -11.34 3.37
N ALA A 128 -8.57 -11.68 3.11
CA ALA A 128 -8.93 -13.05 2.74
C ALA A 128 -8.27 -13.49 1.44
N MET A 129 -8.27 -12.63 0.40
CA MET A 129 -7.57 -12.89 -0.87
C MET A 129 -6.06 -13.06 -0.67
N ILE A 130 -5.43 -12.19 0.11
CA ILE A 130 -3.99 -12.28 0.44
C ILE A 130 -3.69 -13.59 1.16
N CYS A 131 -4.46 -13.93 2.20
CA CYS A 131 -4.30 -15.18 2.93
C CYS A 131 -4.47 -16.40 2.01
N LYS A 132 -5.43 -16.41 1.08
CA LYS A 132 -5.59 -17.47 0.08
C LYS A 132 -4.35 -17.59 -0.82
N LYS A 133 -3.85 -16.47 -1.34
CA LYS A 133 -2.63 -16.40 -2.17
C LYS A 133 -1.40 -16.96 -1.44
N TRP A 134 -1.34 -16.74 -0.13
CA TRP A 134 -0.31 -17.27 0.79
C TRP A 134 -0.62 -18.66 1.36
N ARG A 135 -1.63 -19.36 0.85
CA ARG A 135 -2.06 -20.70 1.31
C ARG A 135 -2.45 -20.78 2.80
N ARG A 136 -2.80 -19.65 3.42
CA ARG A 136 -3.31 -19.53 4.80
C ARG A 136 -4.83 -19.64 4.86
N PHE A 137 -5.37 -20.75 4.36
CA PHE A 137 -6.81 -20.92 4.12
C PHE A 137 -7.68 -20.70 5.36
N LYS A 138 -7.27 -21.22 6.54
CA LYS A 138 -8.01 -21.02 7.80
C LYS A 138 -8.14 -19.54 8.18
N GLN A 139 -7.10 -18.75 7.94
CA GLN A 139 -7.14 -17.31 8.21
C GLN A 139 -7.99 -16.60 7.15
N ALA A 140 -7.92 -17.03 5.89
CA ALA A 140 -8.78 -16.50 4.85
C ALA A 140 -10.27 -16.72 5.14
N GLU A 141 -10.67 -17.90 5.63
CA GLU A 141 -12.07 -18.16 5.98
C GLU A 141 -12.56 -17.28 7.14
N ARG A 142 -11.70 -17.01 8.13
CA ARG A 142 -12.03 -16.04 9.20
C ARG A 142 -12.30 -14.65 8.64
N TYR A 143 -11.48 -14.19 7.70
CA TYR A 143 -11.70 -12.88 7.08
C TYR A 143 -12.92 -12.88 6.14
N ASN A 144 -13.19 -13.96 5.40
CA ASN A 144 -14.41 -14.09 4.60
C ASN A 144 -15.65 -13.96 5.51
N ALA A 145 -15.66 -14.65 6.65
CA ALA A 145 -16.77 -14.59 7.61
C ALA A 145 -16.99 -13.16 8.15
N LEU A 146 -15.93 -12.40 8.37
CA LEU A 146 -16.00 -11.00 8.81
C LEU A 146 -16.47 -10.04 7.69
N ALA A 147 -16.39 -10.45 6.43
CA ALA A 147 -16.83 -9.66 5.28
C ALA A 147 -18.31 -9.87 4.92
N VAL A 148 -19.03 -10.79 5.59
CA VAL A 148 -20.40 -11.15 5.20
C VAL A 148 -21.40 -10.09 5.67
N SER A 149 -22.32 -9.73 4.76
CA SER A 149 -23.66 -9.12 4.93
C SER A 149 -23.87 -7.76 4.26
N THR A 150 -22.81 -7.05 3.90
CA THR A 150 -22.92 -5.67 3.40
C THR A 150 -21.87 -5.37 2.33
N TYR A 151 -22.28 -4.62 1.31
CA TYR A 151 -21.40 -4.00 0.34
C TYR A 151 -21.04 -2.62 0.84
N THR A 152 -19.81 -2.16 0.65
CA THR A 152 -19.53 -0.75 0.92
C THR A 152 -19.80 0.06 -0.34
N TYR A 153 -20.77 0.94 -0.28
CA TYR A 153 -20.91 1.99 -1.26
C TYR A 153 -19.94 3.11 -0.94
N PHE A 154 -19.28 3.64 -1.96
CA PHE A 154 -18.42 4.79 -1.80
C PHE A 154 -19.05 5.96 -2.53
N SER A 155 -19.04 7.11 -1.88
CA SER A 155 -19.39 8.37 -2.50
C SER A 155 -18.30 9.40 -2.27
N PHE A 156 -18.24 10.39 -3.16
CA PHE A 156 -17.37 11.55 -3.01
C PHE A 156 -18.27 12.75 -2.72
N ASP A 157 -18.02 13.45 -1.60
CA ASP A 157 -18.79 14.63 -1.21
C ASP A 157 -18.23 15.95 -1.78
N GLY A 158 -17.16 15.87 -2.59
CA GLY A 158 -16.44 17.02 -3.11
C GLY A 158 -15.16 17.38 -2.33
N THR A 159 -14.96 16.78 -1.16
CA THR A 159 -13.77 17.00 -0.31
C THR A 159 -13.16 15.69 0.19
N ASN A 160 -13.99 14.72 0.57
CA ASN A 160 -13.60 13.46 1.16
C ASN A 160 -14.34 12.29 0.50
N PHE A 161 -13.74 11.11 0.63
CA PHE A 161 -14.42 9.86 0.34
C PHE A 161 -15.25 9.45 1.55
N ILE A 162 -16.55 9.27 1.32
CA ILE A 162 -17.48 8.74 2.31
C ILE A 162 -17.72 7.28 1.96
N SER A 163 -17.57 6.40 2.94
CA SER A 163 -17.94 5.00 2.84
C SER A 163 -19.24 4.76 3.59
N GLU A 164 -20.23 4.21 2.91
CA GLU A 164 -21.48 3.76 3.49
C GLU A 164 -21.57 2.24 3.38
N THR A 165 -21.94 1.59 4.49
CA THR A 165 -22.21 0.15 4.50
C THR A 165 -23.66 -0.07 4.07
N ILE A 166 -23.87 -0.63 2.88
CA ILE A 166 -25.19 -0.92 2.31
C ILE A 166 -25.42 -2.44 2.23
N PRO A 167 -26.67 -2.95 2.22
CA PRO A 167 -26.92 -4.35 1.90
C PRO A 167 -26.34 -4.72 0.53
N LYS A 168 -25.92 -5.97 0.36
CA LYS A 168 -25.38 -6.47 -0.93
C LYS A 168 -26.42 -6.23 -2.05
N PRO A 169 -26.14 -5.38 -3.05
CA PRO A 169 -27.10 -5.15 -4.13
C PRO A 169 -27.29 -6.45 -4.93
N GLN A 170 -28.56 -6.80 -5.24
CA GLN A 170 -28.91 -8.02 -5.96
C GLN A 170 -28.35 -8.04 -7.39
N GLU A 171 -28.23 -6.87 -8.02
CA GLU A 171 -27.60 -6.70 -9.32
C GLU A 171 -26.88 -5.35 -9.32
N ALA A 172 -25.57 -5.34 -9.04
CA ALA A 172 -24.79 -4.16 -9.38
C ALA A 172 -24.82 -4.06 -10.91
N SER A 173 -25.46 -3.02 -11.45
CA SER A 173 -25.48 -2.69 -12.87
C SER A 173 -24.05 -2.40 -13.32
N ARG A 174 -23.26 -3.45 -13.55
CA ARG A 174 -21.91 -3.32 -14.06
C ARG A 174 -22.00 -2.61 -15.40
N ILE A 175 -21.06 -1.70 -15.65
CA ILE A 175 -20.90 -1.08 -16.96
C ILE A 175 -20.96 -2.15 -18.04
N LYS A 176 -21.68 -1.85 -19.12
CA LYS A 176 -21.78 -2.72 -20.28
C LYS A 176 -20.37 -3.05 -20.77
N VAL A 177 -20.01 -4.34 -20.76
CA VAL A 177 -18.69 -4.80 -21.15
C VAL A 177 -18.49 -4.54 -22.64
N LEU A 178 -17.51 -3.71 -22.98
CA LEU A 178 -17.00 -3.52 -24.33
C LEU A 178 -15.95 -4.59 -24.60
N ASN A 179 -16.10 -5.34 -25.69
CA ASN A 179 -15.13 -6.33 -26.18
C ASN A 179 -14.71 -7.41 -25.15
N GLY A 180 -15.57 -7.71 -24.17
CA GLY A 180 -15.24 -8.68 -23.11
C GLY A 180 -14.26 -8.18 -22.05
N ASN A 181 -13.75 -6.94 -22.14
CA ASN A 181 -12.80 -6.38 -21.18
C ASN A 181 -13.42 -5.30 -20.29
N TYR A 182 -13.66 -5.65 -19.02
CA TYR A 182 -14.16 -4.71 -18.03
C TYR A 182 -13.22 -3.51 -17.82
N THR A 183 -11.91 -3.72 -17.79
CA THR A 183 -10.93 -2.65 -17.54
C THR A 183 -11.00 -1.57 -18.61
N ASP A 184 -11.00 -1.96 -19.88
CA ASP A 184 -11.11 -1.02 -20.99
C ASP A 184 -12.45 -0.27 -20.95
N SER A 185 -13.52 -0.97 -20.56
CA SER A 185 -14.87 -0.40 -20.43
C SER A 185 -14.92 0.69 -19.36
N TYR A 186 -14.35 0.42 -18.17
CA TYR A 186 -14.25 1.40 -17.09
C TYR A 186 -13.38 2.60 -17.51
N GLN A 187 -12.23 2.35 -18.14
CA GLN A 187 -11.31 3.41 -18.56
C GLN A 187 -11.96 4.36 -19.56
N GLN A 188 -12.64 3.83 -20.58
CA GLN A 188 -13.36 4.64 -21.57
C GLN A 188 -14.51 5.41 -20.94
N GLU A 189 -15.30 4.79 -20.07
CA GLU A 189 -16.44 5.46 -19.43
C GLU A 189 -15.99 6.59 -18.51
N ILE A 190 -14.94 6.38 -17.71
CA ILE A 190 -14.37 7.42 -16.84
C ILE A 190 -13.84 8.58 -17.66
N PHE A 191 -13.09 8.31 -18.73
CA PHE A 191 -12.61 9.34 -19.63
C PHE A 191 -13.76 10.15 -20.24
N ARG A 192 -14.80 9.47 -20.74
CA ARG A 192 -15.99 10.10 -21.32
C ARG A 192 -16.73 10.96 -20.30
N LEU A 193 -16.97 10.46 -19.10
CA LEU A 193 -17.65 11.17 -18.01
C LEU A 193 -16.84 12.40 -17.58
N ALA A 194 -15.54 12.24 -17.36
CA ALA A 194 -14.65 13.32 -16.93
C ALA A 194 -14.60 14.44 -18.00
N LYS A 195 -14.43 14.08 -19.27
CA LYS A 195 -14.42 15.05 -20.39
C LYS A 195 -15.77 15.76 -20.59
N ALA A 196 -16.88 15.11 -20.25
CA ALA A 196 -18.22 15.69 -20.27
C ALA A 196 -18.55 16.49 -18.99
N ASP A 197 -17.56 16.78 -18.15
CA ASP A 197 -17.69 17.45 -16.86
C ASP A 197 -18.64 16.75 -15.86
N LYS A 198 -18.85 15.45 -16.02
CA LYS A 198 -19.62 14.63 -15.09
C LYS A 198 -18.69 14.06 -14.02
N MET A 199 -17.97 14.94 -13.34
CA MET A 199 -16.87 14.56 -12.43
C MET A 199 -17.32 13.59 -11.34
N ARG A 200 -18.45 13.85 -10.68
CA ARG A 200 -18.99 12.94 -9.65
C ARG A 200 -19.23 11.52 -10.19
N ALA A 201 -19.79 11.41 -11.39
CA ALA A 201 -20.02 10.11 -12.01
C ALA A 201 -18.69 9.42 -12.35
N ALA A 202 -17.73 10.14 -12.94
CA ALA A 202 -16.40 9.60 -13.24
C ALA A 202 -15.70 9.05 -11.99
N GLN A 203 -15.80 9.76 -10.86
CA GLN A 203 -15.23 9.34 -9.58
C GLN A 203 -15.92 8.10 -9.00
N LEU A 204 -17.25 8.06 -9.02
CA LEU A 204 -18.01 6.88 -8.58
C LEU A 204 -17.65 5.66 -9.44
N THR A 205 -17.58 5.85 -10.76
CA THR A 205 -17.18 4.81 -11.70
C THR A 205 -15.75 4.32 -11.45
N TYR A 206 -14.81 5.22 -11.15
CA TYR A 206 -13.45 4.86 -10.77
C TYR A 206 -13.41 3.95 -9.54
N ILE A 207 -14.21 4.25 -8.53
CA ILE A 207 -14.22 3.47 -7.28
C ILE A 207 -14.74 2.04 -7.52
N GLU A 208 -15.71 1.87 -8.42
CA GLU A 208 -16.13 0.54 -8.87
C GLU A 208 -15.01 -0.17 -9.65
N ALA A 209 -14.34 0.55 -10.56
CA ALA A 209 -13.27 0.01 -11.40
C ALA A 209 -12.12 -0.57 -10.56
N ILE A 210 -11.63 0.15 -9.53
CA ILE A 210 -10.45 -0.29 -8.76
C ILE A 210 -10.67 -1.58 -7.96
N ARG A 211 -11.94 -1.99 -7.77
CA ARG A 211 -12.33 -3.25 -7.12
C ARG A 211 -12.35 -4.45 -8.08
N ILE A 212 -12.62 -4.19 -9.35
CA ILE A 212 -12.83 -5.21 -10.38
C ILE A 212 -11.57 -5.38 -11.23
N CYS A 213 -10.97 -4.27 -11.63
CA CYS A 213 -9.79 -4.26 -12.48
C CYS A 213 -8.56 -4.72 -11.70
N GLY A 214 -7.77 -5.61 -12.31
CA GLY A 214 -6.49 -6.07 -11.74
C GLY A 214 -5.30 -5.19 -12.10
N ASP A 215 -5.36 -4.50 -13.24
CA ASP A 215 -4.24 -3.74 -13.80
C ASP A 215 -4.05 -2.38 -13.11
N GLU A 216 -2.92 -2.21 -12.42
CA GLU A 216 -2.56 -0.96 -11.74
C GLU A 216 -2.26 0.19 -12.72
N SER A 217 -1.78 -0.10 -13.93
CA SER A 217 -1.52 0.92 -14.96
C SER A 217 -2.82 1.53 -15.46
N ALA A 218 -3.83 0.68 -15.70
CA ALA A 218 -5.16 1.15 -16.05
C ALA A 218 -5.78 1.98 -14.92
N LYS A 219 -5.64 1.55 -13.65
CA LYS A 219 -6.12 2.34 -12.50
C LYS A 219 -5.44 3.70 -12.41
N ALA A 220 -4.13 3.76 -12.61
CA ALA A 220 -3.40 5.02 -12.66
C ALA A 220 -3.88 5.92 -13.81
N ASP A 221 -4.13 5.36 -15.01
CA ASP A 221 -4.67 6.14 -16.13
C ASP A 221 -6.07 6.68 -15.85
N MET A 222 -6.96 5.86 -15.28
CA MET A 222 -8.30 6.29 -14.89
C MET A 222 -8.26 7.44 -13.88
N ALA A 223 -7.39 7.34 -12.86
CA ALA A 223 -7.18 8.42 -11.89
C ALA A 223 -6.55 9.67 -12.54
N TYR A 224 -5.63 9.49 -13.48
CA TYR A 224 -4.98 10.58 -14.21
C TYR A 224 -5.98 11.36 -15.05
N ASN A 225 -6.90 10.67 -15.73
CA ASN A 225 -7.96 11.30 -16.51
C ASN A 225 -8.85 12.20 -15.64
N ILE A 226 -9.13 11.80 -14.40
CA ILE A 226 -9.87 12.62 -13.43
C ILE A 226 -9.02 13.79 -12.93
N ALA A 227 -7.75 13.55 -12.56
CA ALA A 227 -6.81 14.59 -12.14
C ALA A 227 -6.67 15.69 -13.21
N TYR A 228 -6.50 15.29 -14.47
CA TYR A 228 -6.34 16.20 -15.59
C TYR A 228 -7.54 17.14 -15.76
N GLN A 229 -8.77 16.67 -15.55
CA GLN A 229 -9.94 17.56 -15.63
C GLN A 229 -9.97 18.58 -14.49
N TYR A 230 -9.54 18.21 -13.29
CA TYR A 230 -9.39 19.18 -12.19
C TYR A 230 -8.30 20.20 -12.47
N TYR A 231 -7.21 19.79 -13.13
CA TYR A 231 -6.20 20.73 -13.64
C TYR A 231 -6.81 21.74 -14.62
N ILE A 232 -7.58 21.29 -15.63
CA ILE A 232 -8.25 22.18 -16.59
C ILE A 232 -9.20 23.17 -15.90
N LYS A 233 -9.80 22.78 -14.77
CA LYS A 233 -10.70 23.60 -13.96
C LYS A 233 -9.98 24.52 -12.97
N ALA A 234 -8.65 24.44 -12.87
CA ALA A 234 -7.86 25.10 -11.84
C ALA A 234 -8.29 24.76 -10.38
N ASP A 235 -8.86 23.58 -10.17
CA ASP A 235 -9.23 23.10 -8.83
C ASP A 235 -8.05 22.37 -8.19
N MET A 236 -7.14 23.15 -7.58
CA MET A 236 -5.90 22.64 -7.00
C MET A 236 -6.14 21.59 -5.91
N LYS A 237 -7.19 21.77 -5.08
CA LYS A 237 -7.49 20.86 -3.97
C LYS A 237 -7.83 19.47 -4.50
N ASN A 238 -8.78 19.37 -5.44
CA ASN A 238 -9.16 18.09 -6.00
C ASN A 238 -8.08 17.54 -6.93
N PHE A 239 -7.37 18.39 -7.66
CA PHE A 239 -6.20 17.98 -8.44
C PHE A 239 -5.17 17.25 -7.57
N ASP A 240 -4.84 17.78 -6.40
CA ASP A 240 -3.86 17.20 -5.49
C ASP A 240 -4.31 15.84 -4.91
N ILE A 241 -5.59 15.71 -4.57
CA ILE A 241 -6.18 14.43 -4.13
C ILE A 241 -5.99 13.37 -5.22
N TRP A 242 -6.35 13.70 -6.46
CA TRP A 242 -6.27 12.76 -7.57
C TRP A 242 -4.83 12.50 -8.04
N CYS A 243 -3.91 13.46 -7.87
CA CYS A 243 -2.48 13.23 -8.06
C CYS A 243 -1.94 12.17 -7.10
N ASN A 244 -2.32 12.25 -5.82
CA ASN A 244 -1.91 11.25 -4.83
C ASN A 244 -2.48 9.88 -5.17
N GLU A 245 -3.72 9.83 -5.66
CA GLU A 245 -4.34 8.60 -6.14
C GLU A 245 -3.61 8.00 -7.35
N VAL A 246 -3.15 8.81 -8.31
CA VAL A 246 -2.30 8.32 -9.42
C VAL A 246 -0.98 7.75 -8.88
N LYS A 247 -0.31 8.49 -7.98
CA LYS A 247 0.98 8.10 -7.36
C LYS A 247 0.87 6.92 -6.39
N ARG A 248 -0.35 6.48 -6.06
CA ARG A 248 -0.59 5.30 -5.20
C ARG A 248 -0.29 4.00 -5.92
N TRP A 249 -0.61 3.93 -7.21
CA TRP A 249 -0.45 2.73 -8.03
C TRP A 249 1.02 2.51 -8.41
N ILE A 250 1.43 1.24 -8.43
CA ILE A 250 2.78 0.82 -8.77
C ILE A 250 2.81 0.56 -10.26
N VAL A 251 3.23 1.58 -11.01
CA VAL A 251 3.25 1.58 -12.46
C VAL A 251 4.70 1.63 -12.96
N LYS A 252 5.02 0.80 -13.94
CA LYS A 252 6.33 0.84 -14.61
C LYS A 252 6.33 2.01 -15.59
N ASP A 253 7.15 3.01 -15.26
CA ASP A 253 7.61 4.09 -16.12
C ASP A 253 6.62 4.57 -17.21
N ASN A 254 5.59 5.31 -16.78
CA ASN A 254 4.56 5.86 -17.67
C ASN A 254 4.55 7.40 -17.72
N GLY A 255 5.53 8.05 -17.07
CA GLY A 255 5.70 9.49 -17.04
C GLY A 255 4.55 10.26 -16.37
N TYR A 256 3.62 9.61 -15.65
CA TYR A 256 2.53 10.33 -14.97
C TYR A 256 3.05 11.29 -13.93
N ALA A 257 4.05 10.89 -13.13
CA ALA A 257 4.64 11.75 -12.10
C ALA A 257 5.13 13.08 -12.68
N ASP A 258 5.96 13.02 -13.72
CA ASP A 258 6.51 14.20 -14.39
C ASP A 258 5.42 15.10 -15.00
N LYS A 259 4.39 14.50 -15.61
CA LYS A 259 3.24 15.24 -16.17
C LYS A 259 2.47 15.97 -15.08
N LEU A 260 2.17 15.29 -13.97
CA LEU A 260 1.43 15.87 -12.85
C LEU A 260 2.24 16.97 -12.15
N ASP A 261 3.55 16.80 -11.99
CA ASP A 261 4.40 17.80 -11.35
C ASP A 261 4.52 19.07 -12.23
N LYS A 262 4.57 18.92 -13.56
CA LYS A 262 4.47 20.05 -14.51
C LYS A 262 3.12 20.76 -14.41
N MET A 263 2.01 20.02 -14.37
CA MET A 263 0.65 20.58 -14.20
C MET A 263 0.52 21.36 -12.89
N ARG A 264 1.01 20.79 -11.77
CA ARG A 264 1.00 21.46 -10.46
C ARG A 264 1.77 22.78 -10.49
N THR A 265 2.95 22.78 -11.12
CA THR A 265 3.78 23.99 -11.28
C THR A 265 3.06 25.07 -12.07
N MET A 266 2.27 24.69 -13.10
CA MET A 266 1.47 25.63 -13.88
C MET A 266 0.29 26.20 -13.10
N LEU A 267 -0.35 25.43 -12.22
CA LEU A 267 -1.44 25.92 -11.36
C LEU A 267 -0.98 26.85 -10.23
N SER A 268 0.30 26.76 -9.85
CA SER A 268 0.88 27.55 -8.76
C SER A 268 1.42 28.91 -9.20
N LYS A 269 1.30 29.24 -10.50
CA LYS A 269 1.68 30.53 -11.10
C LYS A 269 0.47 31.41 -11.28
#